data_AF-A0A2U9IQB1-F1
#
_entry.id   AF-A0A2U9IQB1-F1
#
_cell.length_a   1.000
_cell.length_b   1.000
_cell.length_c   1.000
_cell.angle_alpha   90.00
_cell.angle_beta   90.00
_cell.angle_gamma   90.00
#
_symmetry.space_group_name_H-M   'P 1'
#
loop_
_entity.id
_entity.type
_entity.pdbx_description
1 polymer ?
#
loop_
_entity_poly.entity_id
_entity_poly.type
_entity_poly.pdbx_seq_one_letter_code
_entity_poly.pdbx_strand_id
1 'polypeptide(L)'
;MPIEEIKKSLRDVLIEFFGEPKSTSDLDSVYDIAKNNLGYVSIKDLREQLGLTLEQFMGKFRNYIMEKYDLIAGGDEGFLINGSIYGIIKRKA
;
A
#
# COMPACT_ATOMS: atom_id res chain seq x y z
N MET A 1 -31.92 12.04 -9.62
CA MET A 1 -31.09 10.82 -9.59
C MET A 1 -30.86 10.46 -8.13
N PRO A 2 -31.14 9.23 -7.68
CA PRO A 2 -30.85 8.78 -6.32
C PRO A 2 -29.35 8.82 -6.02
N ILE A 3 -28.97 9.10 -4.77
CA ILE A 3 -27.56 9.20 -4.34
C ILE A 3 -26.77 7.92 -4.62
N GLU A 4 -27.39 6.75 -4.48
CA GLU A 4 -26.73 5.46 -4.73
C GLU A 4 -26.39 5.25 -6.21
N GLU A 5 -27.21 5.78 -7.12
CA GLU A 5 -26.93 5.72 -8.56
C GLU A 5 -25.74 6.62 -8.92
N ILE A 6 -25.62 7.79 -8.28
CA ILE A 6 -24.46 8.69 -8.43
C ILE A 6 -23.18 8.02 -7.93
N LYS A 7 -23.22 7.38 -6.75
CA LYS A 7 -22.05 6.67 -6.20
C LYS A 7 -21.59 5.54 -7.10
N LYS A 8 -22.54 4.78 -7.65
CA LYS A 8 -22.24 3.67 -8.57
C LYS A 8 -21.57 4.19 -9.84
N SER A 9 -22.17 5.17 -10.50
CA SER A 9 -21.60 5.75 -11.73
C SER A 9 -20.23 6.35 -11.50
N LEU A 10 -20.01 7.04 -10.37
CA LEU A 10 -18.68 7.56 -10.02
C LEU A 10 -17.67 6.43 -9.81
N ARG A 11 -18.07 5.34 -9.14
CA ARG A 11 -17.20 4.17 -8.96
C ARG A 11 -16.84 3.52 -10.30
N ASP A 12 -17.81 3.35 -11.19
CA ASP A 12 -17.59 2.73 -12.50
C ASP A 12 -16.61 3.56 -13.34
N VAL A 13 -16.75 4.89 -13.35
CA VAL A 13 -15.80 5.81 -13.99
C VAL A 13 -14.41 5.67 -13.35
N LEU A 14 -14.31 5.66 -12.02
CA LEU A 14 -13.01 5.51 -11.36
C LEU A 14 -12.34 4.17 -11.69
N ILE A 15 -13.09 3.08 -11.80
CA ILE A 15 -12.57 1.76 -12.20
C ILE A 15 -12.11 1.78 -13.66
N GLU A 16 -12.86 2.44 -14.55
CA GLU A 16 -12.47 2.57 -15.96
C GLU A 16 -11.13 3.32 -16.13
N PHE A 17 -10.92 4.40 -15.36
CA PHE A 17 -9.72 5.22 -15.49
C PHE A 17 -8.52 4.73 -14.66
N PHE A 18 -8.75 4.14 -13.49
CA PHE A 18 -7.68 3.79 -12.52
C PHE A 18 -7.57 2.29 -12.23
N GLY A 19 -8.45 1.46 -12.82
CA GLY A 19 -8.53 0.03 -12.56
C GLY A 19 -9.23 -0.32 -11.25
N GLU A 20 -9.30 -1.61 -10.96
CA GLU A 20 -9.89 -2.10 -9.71
C GLU A 20 -9.06 -1.65 -8.48
N PRO A 21 -9.72 -1.22 -7.38
CA PRO A 21 -9.02 -0.83 -6.17
C PRO A 21 -8.18 -1.97 -5.62
N LYS A 22 -6.88 -1.73 -5.42
CA LYS A 22 -5.96 -2.71 -4.81
C LYS A 22 -6.43 -3.09 -3.40
N SER A 23 -6.53 -4.39 -3.15
CA SER A 23 -6.89 -4.97 -1.86
C SER A 23 -5.65 -5.21 -0.98
N THR A 24 -5.85 -5.51 0.30
CA THR A 24 -4.75 -5.95 1.18
C THR A 24 -4.17 -7.30 0.75
N SER A 25 -4.98 -8.16 0.11
CA SER A 25 -4.50 -9.42 -0.48
C SER A 25 -3.54 -9.18 -1.65
N ASP A 26 -3.75 -8.12 -2.44
CA ASP A 26 -2.82 -7.75 -3.51
C ASP A 26 -1.48 -7.29 -2.91
N LEU A 27 -1.53 -6.48 -1.85
CA LEU A 27 -0.33 -6.08 -1.11
C LEU A 27 0.42 -7.30 -0.56
N ASP A 28 -0.29 -8.25 0.05
CA ASP A 28 0.33 -9.45 0.61
C ASP A 28 0.97 -10.33 -0.45
N SER A 29 0.32 -10.44 -1.61
CA SER A 29 0.84 -11.20 -2.76
C SER A 29 2.11 -10.56 -3.31
N VAL A 30 2.11 -9.24 -3.49
CA VAL A 30 3.28 -8.48 -3.93
C VAL A 30 4.40 -8.56 -2.90
N TYR A 31 4.08 -8.48 -1.61
CA TYR A 31 5.06 -8.66 -0.53
C TYR A 31 5.75 -10.03 -0.60
N ASP A 32 4.98 -11.10 -0.81
CA ASP A 32 5.54 -12.44 -0.85
C ASP A 32 6.48 -12.67 -2.04
N ILE A 33 6.31 -11.90 -3.13
CA ILE A 33 7.19 -11.90 -4.30
C ILE A 33 8.41 -10.99 -4.08
N ALA A 34 8.21 -9.80 -3.49
CA ALA A 34 9.22 -8.75 -3.41
C ALA A 34 10.17 -8.88 -2.20
N LYS A 35 9.78 -9.62 -1.16
CA LYS A 35 10.61 -9.79 0.04
C LYS A 35 11.94 -10.47 -0.29
N ASN A 36 13.01 -10.02 0.36
CA ASN A 36 14.29 -10.71 0.30
C ASN A 36 14.31 -11.97 1.20
N ASN A 37 15.44 -12.69 1.19
CA ASN A 37 15.62 -13.92 1.97
C ASN A 37 15.45 -13.76 3.49
N LEU A 38 15.49 -12.53 4.02
CA LEU A 38 15.29 -12.23 5.44
C LEU A 38 13.87 -11.72 5.75
N GLY A 39 13.00 -11.63 4.74
CA GLY A 39 11.62 -11.16 4.84
C GLY A 39 11.48 -9.63 4.80
N TYR A 40 12.51 -8.88 4.40
CA TYR A 40 12.43 -7.43 4.29
C TYR A 40 12.00 -7.02 2.89
N VAL A 41 11.19 -5.96 2.80
CA VAL A 41 10.88 -5.26 1.56
C VAL A 41 10.79 -3.76 1.82
N SER A 42 11.15 -2.95 0.83
CA SER A 42 10.94 -1.51 0.93
C SER A 42 9.50 -1.13 0.54
N ILE A 43 8.98 -0.08 1.17
CA ILE A 43 7.67 0.49 0.84
C ILE A 43 7.64 0.97 -0.62
N LYS A 44 8.76 1.52 -1.10
CA LYS A 44 8.95 1.94 -2.49
C LYS A 44 8.72 0.78 -3.46
N ASP A 45 9.41 -0.35 -3.25
CA ASP A 45 9.30 -1.50 -4.15
C ASP A 45 7.87 -2.06 -4.16
N LEU A 46 7.24 -2.20 -2.99
CA LEU A 46 5.84 -2.64 -2.89
C LEU A 46 4.89 -1.71 -3.63
N ARG A 47 5.04 -0.41 -3.40
CA ARG A 47 4.19 0.61 -4.00
C ARG A 47 4.33 0.63 -5.52
N GLU A 48 5.56 0.60 -6.01
CA GLU A 48 5.85 0.65 -7.44
C GLU A 48 5.32 -0.60 -8.16
N GLN A 49 5.46 -1.78 -7.54
CA GLN A 49 4.87 -3.02 -8.09
C GLN A 49 3.33 -3.00 -8.08
N LEU A 50 2.70 -2.31 -7.13
CA LEU A 50 1.25 -2.09 -7.12
C LEU A 50 0.79 -0.99 -8.09
N GLY A 51 1.71 -0.23 -8.68
CA GLY A 51 1.41 0.86 -9.60
C GLY A 51 0.73 2.06 -8.93
N LEU A 52 1.06 2.34 -7.66
CA LEU A 52 0.43 3.40 -6.89
C LEU A 52 1.36 4.58 -6.65
N THR A 53 0.79 5.78 -6.52
CA THR A 53 1.51 6.92 -5.92
C THR A 53 1.69 6.70 -4.41
N LEU A 54 2.63 7.42 -3.80
CA LEU A 54 2.89 7.28 -2.36
C LEU A 54 1.65 7.63 -1.53
N GLU A 55 0.93 8.67 -1.93
CA GLU A 55 -0.31 9.09 -1.29
C GLU A 55 -1.40 8.01 -1.39
N GLN A 56 -1.60 7.42 -2.58
CA GLN A 56 -2.56 6.32 -2.76
C GLN A 56 -2.20 5.10 -1.92
N PHE A 57 -0.93 4.71 -1.93
CA PHE A 57 -0.44 3.57 -1.18
C PHE A 57 -0.61 3.78 0.33
N MET A 58 -0.19 4.93 0.85
CA MET A 58 -0.33 5.25 2.27
C MET A 58 -1.79 5.40 2.68
N GLY A 59 -2.61 6.08 1.88
CA GLY A 59 -4.04 6.22 2.14
C GLY A 59 -4.77 4.87 2.21
N LYS A 60 -4.34 3.90 1.41
CA LYS A 60 -4.95 2.58 1.35
C LYS A 60 -4.42 1.59 2.40
N PHE A 61 -3.11 1.54 2.60
CA PHE A 61 -2.45 0.45 3.32
C PHE A 61 -1.83 0.84 4.66
N ARG A 62 -1.76 2.13 5.01
CA ARG A 62 -1.12 2.61 6.25
C ARG A 62 -1.50 1.81 7.50
N ASN A 63 -2.79 1.69 7.79
CA ASN A 63 -3.25 1.02 9.01
C ASN A 63 -2.95 -0.48 8.98
N TYR A 64 -3.15 -1.11 7.82
CA TYR A 64 -2.85 -2.53 7.63
C TYR A 64 -1.36 -2.83 7.83
N ILE A 65 -0.49 -1.98 7.27
CA ILE A 65 0.97 -2.10 7.43
C ILE A 65 1.36 -1.96 8.90
N MET A 66 0.88 -0.92 9.60
CA MET A 66 1.17 -0.72 11.02
C MET A 66 0.69 -1.90 11.90
N GLU A 67 -0.44 -2.51 11.55
CA GLU A 67 -0.99 -3.65 12.27
C GLU A 67 -0.21 -4.94 12.00
N LYS A 68 0.10 -5.25 10.74
CA LYS A 68 0.60 -6.57 10.31
C LYS A 68 2.11 -6.63 10.10
N TYR A 69 2.81 -5.50 10.07
CA TYR A 69 4.23 -5.43 9.73
C TYR A 69 5.03 -4.67 10.79
N ASP A 70 6.25 -5.13 11.03
CA ASP A 70 7.27 -4.39 11.76
C ASP A 70 7.88 -3.33 10.85
N LEU A 71 8.03 -2.13 11.39
CA LEU A 71 8.62 -0.98 10.70
C LEU A 71 10.10 -0.89 11.03
N ILE A 72 10.93 -0.81 10.00
CA ILE A 72 12.38 -0.70 10.12
C ILE A 72 12.83 0.62 9.50
N ALA A 73 13.70 1.32 10.22
CA ALA A 73 14.24 2.61 9.78
C ALA A 73 15.09 2.44 8.51
N GLY A 74 15.04 3.45 7.64
CA GLY A 74 15.70 3.47 6.33
C GLY A 74 14.70 3.45 5.17
N GLY A 75 15.22 3.32 3.95
CA GLY A 75 14.44 3.41 2.71
C GLY A 75 14.25 4.86 2.22
N ASP A 76 13.80 4.98 0.97
CA ASP A 76 13.63 6.28 0.29
C ASP A 76 12.33 7.01 0.69
N GLU A 77 11.32 6.25 1.13
CA GLU A 77 9.99 6.72 1.48
C GLU A 77 9.38 5.80 2.55
N GLY A 78 8.40 6.29 3.30
CA GLY A 78 7.75 5.47 4.32
C GLY A 78 7.04 6.29 5.39
N PHE A 79 6.95 5.72 6.59
CA PHE A 79 6.39 6.41 7.74
C PHE A 79 7.41 7.38 8.35
N LEU A 80 7.03 8.64 8.50
CA LEU A 80 7.83 9.61 9.25
C LEU A 80 7.49 9.49 10.74
N ILE A 81 8.43 8.98 11.53
CA ILE A 81 8.27 8.80 12.98
C ILE A 81 9.48 9.45 13.67
N ASN A 82 9.22 10.45 14.50
CA ASN A 82 10.26 11.20 15.23
C ASN A 82 11.41 11.69 14.33
N GLY A 83 11.08 12.20 13.14
CA GLY A 83 12.07 12.72 12.18
C GLY A 83 12.85 11.66 11.39
N SER A 84 12.57 10.38 11.59
CA SER A 84 13.20 9.28 10.84
C SER A 84 12.20 8.62 9.89
N ILE A 85 12.67 8.22 8.71
CA ILE A 85 11.87 7.46 7.73
C ILE A 85 11.95 5.98 8.08
N TYR A 86 10.78 5.35 8.19
CA TYR A 86 10.60 3.92 8.32
C TYR A 86 9.98 3.39 7.02
N GLY A 87 10.86 3.10 6.07
CA GLY A 87 10.53 2.70 4.71
C GLY A 87 10.75 1.23 4.41
N ILE A 88 11.18 0.44 5.40
CA ILE A 88 11.38 -0.99 5.24
C ILE A 88 10.37 -1.70 6.15
N ILE A 89 9.71 -2.73 5.64
CA ILE A 89 8.73 -3.52 6.39
C ILE A 89 9.07 -5.00 6.38
N LYS A 90 8.67 -5.68 7.47
CA LYS A 90 8.72 -7.14 7.60
C LYS A 90 7.42 -7.63 8.22
N ARG A 91 6.79 -8.67 7.66
CA ARG A 91 5.54 -9.23 8.21
C ARG A 91 5.81 -9.73 9.63
N LYS A 92 4.95 -9.36 10.57
CA LYS A 92 5.01 -9.85 11.96
C LYS A 92 4.87 -11.36 11.94
N ALA A 93 5.65 -12.03 12.78
CA ALA A 93 5.56 -13.47 12.99
C ALA A 93 4.26 -13.84 13.73
#